data_AF-A0AAE1LUL4-F1
#
_entry.id   AF-A0AAE1LUL4-F1
#
_cell.length_a   1.000
_cell.length_b   1.000
_cell.length_c   1.000
_cell.angle_alpha   90.00
_cell.angle_beta   90.00
_cell.angle_gamma   90.00
#
_symmetry.space_group_name_H-M   'P 1'
#
loop_
_entity.id
_entity.type
_entity.pdbx_description
1 polymer ?
#
loop_
_entity_poly.entity_id
_entity_poly.type
_entity_poly.pdbx_seq_one_letter_code
_entity_poly.pdbx_strand_id
1 'polypeptide(L)'
;MRFRLSRAIYIVIFLLTFLVLWYLLSNSNNPHFTKTCELPLTFQNNLLNLSYRVHKVLDVMRLTHCLCYGALWGQVRRSNTLPWETNAEFCINNKEISAFDENFIDRIFRKHNLSLSYDSAEGIYSVVDESFQKGAQIQLIVFEEDLKFDVMRRVGWKRRMLPPNCEDSKSLECFPVRLMRKPLPMKPFGWKDLPVPWESLEILKYHYPETWWMEVLPLNC
;
A
#
# COMPACT_ATOMS: atom_id res chain seq x y z
N MET A 1 51.12 27.38 -39.58
CA MET A 1 49.69 26.97 -39.63
C MET A 1 48.80 28.19 -39.47
N ARG A 2 48.12 28.65 -40.52
CA ARG A 2 47.17 29.78 -40.43
C ARG A 2 45.86 29.27 -39.83
N PHE A 3 45.68 29.45 -38.52
CA PHE A 3 44.37 29.28 -37.90
C PHE A 3 43.40 30.25 -38.57
N ARG A 4 42.51 29.74 -39.43
CA ARG A 4 41.46 30.55 -40.06
C ARG A 4 40.50 30.98 -38.95
N LEU A 5 40.51 32.28 -38.65
CA LEU A 5 39.69 32.95 -37.63
C LEU A 5 38.22 32.46 -37.64
N SER A 6 37.69 32.15 -38.83
CA SER A 6 36.35 31.60 -39.00
C SER A 6 36.12 30.27 -38.29
N ARG A 7 37.08 29.34 -38.25
CA ARG A 7 36.96 28.06 -37.55
C ARG A 7 36.92 28.21 -36.03
N ALA A 8 37.67 29.17 -35.49
CA ALA A 8 37.64 29.47 -34.06
C ALA A 8 36.28 30.07 -33.65
N ILE A 9 35.69 30.92 -34.48
CA ILE A 9 34.37 31.51 -34.24
C ILE A 9 33.27 30.43 -34.18
N TYR A 10 33.27 29.46 -35.11
CA TYR A 10 32.29 28.37 -35.06
C TYR A 10 32.42 27.50 -33.80
N ILE A 11 33.64 27.25 -33.32
CA ILE A 11 33.88 26.49 -32.09
C ILE A 11 33.35 27.25 -30.86
N VAL A 12 33.57 28.56 -30.79
CA VAL A 12 33.08 29.39 -29.68
C VAL A 12 31.55 29.46 -29.69
N ILE A 13 30.93 29.62 -30.86
CA ILE A 13 29.46 29.60 -30.99
C ILE A 13 28.89 28.26 -30.55
N PHE A 14 29.50 27.14 -30.97
CA PHE A 14 29.05 25.80 -30.59
C PHE A 14 29.19 25.55 -29.08
N LEU A 15 30.28 26.01 -28.45
CA LEU A 15 30.45 25.92 -27.00
C LEU A 15 29.41 26.76 -26.25
N LEU A 16 29.11 27.96 -26.74
CA LEU A 16 28.07 28.81 -26.15
C LEU A 16 26.67 28.21 -26.28
N THR A 17 26.32 27.68 -27.45
CA THR A 17 25.01 27.02 -27.63
C THR A 17 24.89 25.75 -26.80
N PHE A 18 25.97 24.96 -26.67
CA PHE A 18 26.00 23.79 -25.80
C PHE A 18 25.84 24.18 -24.32
N LEU A 19 26.52 25.22 -23.85
CA LEU A 19 26.40 25.72 -22.49
C LEU A 19 25.00 26.25 -22.19
N VAL A 20 24.37 26.97 -23.13
CA VAL A 20 22.99 27.46 -22.98
C VAL A 20 22.01 26.29 -22.96
N LEU A 21 22.16 25.29 -23.84
CA LEU A 21 21.30 24.11 -23.86
C LEU A 21 21.46 23.30 -22.56
N TRP A 22 22.69 23.11 -22.08
CA TRP A 22 22.98 22.46 -20.81
C TRP A 22 22.36 23.22 -19.63
N TYR A 23 22.46 24.54 -19.62
CA TYR A 23 21.86 25.38 -18.58
C TYR A 23 20.33 25.26 -18.58
N LEU A 24 19.69 25.32 -19.75
CA LEU A 24 18.24 25.18 -19.88
C LEU A 24 17.75 23.77 -19.46
N LEU A 25 18.48 22.72 -19.83
CA LEU A 25 18.16 21.33 -19.43
C LEU A 25 18.40 21.09 -17.93
N SER A 26 19.47 21.66 -17.37
CA SER A 26 19.79 21.55 -15.94
C SER A 26 18.79 22.32 -15.08
N ASN A 27 18.40 23.53 -15.48
CA ASN A 27 17.50 24.36 -14.70
C ASN A 27 16.02 23.96 -14.82
N SER A 28 15.68 23.10 -15.79
CA SER A 28 14.35 22.47 -15.90
C SER A 28 14.08 21.42 -14.82
N ASN A 29 15.09 20.99 -14.06
CA ASN A 29 14.99 19.87 -13.10
C ASN A 29 14.85 20.28 -11.64
N ASN A 30 14.49 21.54 -11.36
CA ASN A 30 14.10 21.96 -10.01
C ASN A 30 12.58 22.10 -9.94
N PRO A 31 11.82 21.00 -9.79
CA PRO A 31 10.41 21.10 -9.46
C PRO A 31 10.30 21.79 -8.09
N HIS A 32 9.87 23.05 -8.09
CA HIS A 32 9.38 23.69 -6.87
C HIS A 32 8.09 22.98 -6.47
N PHE A 33 8.19 22.06 -5.51
CA PHE A 33 7.03 21.37 -4.95
C PHE A 33 6.25 22.34 -4.06
N THR A 34 5.08 22.76 -4.53
CA THR A 34 4.22 23.77 -3.88
C THR A 34 3.12 23.15 -3.01
N LYS A 35 3.02 21.82 -2.94
CA LYS A 35 1.97 21.11 -2.19
C LYS A 35 2.60 20.15 -1.19
N THR A 36 2.08 20.15 0.04
CA THR A 36 2.36 19.11 1.02
C THR A 36 1.66 17.82 0.58
N CYS A 37 2.28 16.68 0.87
CA CYS A 37 1.66 15.37 0.62
C CYS A 37 0.59 15.00 1.64
N GLU A 38 0.35 15.88 2.61
CA GLU A 38 -0.70 15.73 3.59
C GLU A 38 -2.07 15.92 2.93
N LEU A 39 -2.88 14.87 3.01
CA LEU A 39 -4.26 14.88 2.59
C LEU A 39 -5.11 15.65 3.60
N PRO A 40 -6.20 16.31 3.17
CA PRO A 40 -7.09 17.03 4.07
C PRO A 40 -7.61 16.14 5.21
N LEU A 41 -7.79 16.71 6.41
CA LEU A 41 -8.33 15.98 7.57
C LEU A 41 -9.68 15.33 7.28
N THR A 42 -10.51 15.97 6.44
CA THR A 42 -11.80 15.39 6.00
C THR A 42 -11.60 14.09 5.23
N PHE A 43 -10.58 14.02 4.37
CA PHE A 43 -10.23 12.80 3.63
C PHE A 43 -9.74 11.71 4.59
N GLN A 44 -8.79 12.05 5.48
CA GLN A 44 -8.27 11.12 6.48
C GLN A 44 -9.41 10.54 7.35
N ASN A 45 -10.35 11.39 7.78
CA ASN A 45 -11.52 10.99 8.55
C ASN A 45 -12.45 10.06 7.75
N ASN A 46 -12.67 10.34 6.47
CA ASN A 46 -13.46 9.46 5.62
C ASN A 46 -12.79 8.09 5.45
N LEU A 47 -11.47 8.05 5.30
CA LEU A 47 -10.71 6.80 5.22
C LEU A 47 -10.84 5.99 6.52
N LEU A 48 -10.69 6.63 7.69
CA LEU A 48 -10.90 5.98 8.99
C LEU A 48 -12.32 5.40 9.13
N ASN A 49 -13.34 6.18 8.74
CA ASN A 49 -14.72 5.73 8.78
C ASN A 49 -14.96 4.53 7.84
N LEU A 50 -14.37 4.57 6.64
CA LEU A 50 -14.44 3.49 5.67
C LEU A 50 -13.76 2.21 6.23
N SER A 51 -12.57 2.33 6.81
CA SER A 51 -11.86 1.22 7.46
C SER A 51 -12.70 0.57 8.55
N TYR A 52 -13.37 1.38 9.39
CA TYR A 52 -14.24 0.86 10.43
C TYR A 52 -15.48 0.14 9.88
N ARG A 53 -16.12 0.69 8.84
CA ARG A 53 -17.26 0.03 8.19
C ARG A 53 -16.87 -1.29 7.55
N VAL A 54 -15.74 -1.33 6.86
CA VAL A 54 -15.20 -2.58 6.28
C VAL A 54 -14.89 -3.59 7.37
N HIS A 55 -14.22 -3.20 8.45
CA HIS A 55 -14.00 -4.04 9.63
C HIS A 55 -15.32 -4.65 10.15
N LYS A 56 -16.39 -3.86 10.29
CA LYS A 56 -17.69 -4.38 10.73
C LYS A 56 -18.28 -5.42 9.78
N VAL A 57 -18.13 -5.25 8.47
CA VAL A 57 -18.59 -6.23 7.48
C VAL A 57 -17.79 -7.53 7.59
N LEU A 58 -16.47 -7.44 7.67
CA LEU A 58 -15.58 -8.60 7.81
C LEU A 58 -15.83 -9.36 9.12
N ASP A 59 -16.10 -8.64 10.22
CA ASP A 59 -16.46 -9.17 11.53
C ASP A 59 -17.80 -9.94 11.49
N VAL A 60 -18.82 -9.40 10.81
CA VAL A 60 -20.11 -10.08 10.58
C VAL A 60 -19.92 -11.37 9.77
N MET A 61 -19.02 -11.35 8.79
CA MET A 61 -18.65 -12.53 8.00
C MET A 61 -17.73 -13.51 8.76
N ARG A 62 -17.30 -13.16 9.98
CA ARG A 62 -16.37 -13.94 10.83
C ARG A 62 -15.00 -14.19 10.19
N LEU A 63 -14.58 -13.29 9.30
CA LEU A 63 -13.27 -13.35 8.66
C LEU A 63 -12.18 -12.85 9.61
N THR A 64 -11.07 -13.57 9.68
CA THR A 64 -9.82 -13.11 10.29
C THR A 64 -9.30 -11.96 9.46
N HIS A 65 -9.17 -10.79 10.06
CA HIS A 65 -8.62 -9.63 9.41
C HIS A 65 -7.89 -8.74 10.40
N CYS A 66 -6.82 -8.10 9.97
CA CYS A 66 -6.08 -7.12 10.75
C CYS A 66 -5.46 -6.06 9.86
N LEU A 67 -5.18 -4.88 10.40
CA LEU A 67 -4.44 -3.83 9.69
C LEU A 67 -3.08 -4.35 9.22
N CYS A 68 -2.67 -3.95 8.01
CA CYS A 68 -1.37 -4.30 7.44
C CYS A 68 -0.76 -3.11 6.67
N TYR A 69 0.48 -3.29 6.18
CA TYR A 69 1.22 -2.32 5.38
C TYR A 69 1.17 -0.88 5.93
N GLY A 70 0.77 0.10 5.10
CA GLY A 70 0.75 1.52 5.43
C GLY A 70 -0.23 1.83 6.55
N ALA A 71 -1.42 1.20 6.54
CA ALA A 71 -2.40 1.36 7.61
C ALA A 71 -1.86 0.90 8.98
N LEU A 72 -1.13 -0.23 9.01
CA LEU A 72 -0.50 -0.70 10.24
C LEU A 72 0.63 0.23 10.69
N TRP A 73 1.40 0.80 9.76
CA TRP A 73 2.39 1.81 10.09
C TRP A 73 1.77 3.04 10.75
N GLY A 74 0.68 3.54 10.17
CA GLY A 74 -0.08 4.64 10.76
C GLY A 74 -0.56 4.30 12.18
N GLN A 75 -1.12 3.10 12.36
CA GLN A 75 -1.55 2.62 13.66
C GLN A 75 -0.40 2.63 14.68
N VAL A 76 0.74 2.02 14.32
CA VAL A 76 1.89 1.89 15.23
C VAL A 76 2.51 3.25 15.58
N ARG A 77 2.62 4.17 14.63
CA ARG A 77 3.31 5.46 14.83
C ARG A 77 2.42 6.53 15.46
N ARG A 78 1.15 6.57 15.10
CA ARG A 78 0.25 7.69 15.41
C ARG A 78 -1.14 7.27 15.88
N SER A 79 -1.42 5.96 15.97
CA SER A 79 -2.77 5.45 16.24
C SER A 79 -3.80 6.02 15.26
N ASN A 80 -3.40 6.28 14.02
CA ASN A 80 -4.20 6.96 12.99
C ASN A 80 -3.67 6.60 11.59
N THR A 81 -4.34 6.99 10.50
CA THR A 81 -3.77 6.89 9.16
C THR A 81 -2.54 7.79 9.01
N LEU A 82 -1.60 7.41 8.14
CA LEU A 82 -0.52 8.34 7.76
C LEU A 82 -1.12 9.49 6.92
N PRO A 83 -0.58 10.71 7.02
CA PRO A 83 -1.21 11.90 6.42
C PRO A 83 -1.32 11.86 4.89
N TRP A 84 -0.46 11.09 4.21
CA TRP A 84 -0.39 10.99 2.76
C TRP A 84 -1.08 9.74 2.18
N GLU A 85 -1.65 8.89 3.02
CA GLU A 85 -2.22 7.62 2.57
C GLU A 85 -3.60 7.81 1.97
N THR A 86 -3.74 7.36 0.73
CA THR A 86 -5.04 7.36 0.03
C THR A 86 -5.88 6.12 0.35
N ASN A 87 -5.25 5.11 0.93
CA ASN A 87 -5.83 3.80 1.17
C ASN A 87 -5.43 3.26 2.53
N ALA A 88 -6.18 2.26 3.00
CA ALA A 88 -5.82 1.49 4.17
C ALA A 88 -5.96 0.00 3.86
N GLU A 89 -5.03 -0.81 4.38
CA GLU A 89 -4.94 -2.22 4.06
C GLU A 89 -5.33 -3.11 5.25
N PHE A 90 -6.03 -4.20 4.93
CA PHE A 90 -6.27 -5.32 5.84
C PHE A 90 -5.68 -6.61 5.26
N CYS A 91 -4.94 -7.37 6.06
CA CYS A 91 -4.59 -8.75 5.76
C CYS A 91 -5.78 -9.64 6.08
N ILE A 92 -6.17 -10.53 5.17
CA ILE A 92 -7.28 -11.47 5.36
C ILE A 92 -6.87 -12.91 5.05
N ASN A 93 -7.48 -13.87 5.74
CA ASN A 93 -7.17 -15.29 5.55
C ASN A 93 -7.93 -15.88 4.35
N ASN A 94 -7.19 -16.41 3.37
CA ASN A 94 -7.69 -17.02 2.14
C ASN A 94 -8.68 -18.16 2.43
N LYS A 95 -8.38 -19.02 3.41
CA LYS A 95 -9.20 -20.19 3.74
C LYS A 95 -10.62 -19.80 4.15
N GLU A 96 -10.78 -18.65 4.80
CA GLU A 96 -12.07 -18.19 5.30
C GLU A 96 -12.85 -17.42 4.24
N ILE A 97 -12.19 -16.55 3.45
CA ILE A 97 -12.88 -15.80 2.39
C ILE A 97 -13.26 -16.69 1.20
N SER A 98 -12.41 -17.66 0.84
CA SER A 98 -12.70 -18.61 -0.26
C SER A 98 -13.82 -19.60 0.06
N ALA A 99 -14.27 -19.68 1.32
CA ALA A 99 -15.45 -20.45 1.69
C ALA A 99 -16.77 -19.82 1.19
N PHE A 100 -16.73 -18.55 0.76
CA PHE A 100 -17.87 -17.82 0.20
C PHE A 100 -17.74 -17.67 -1.32
N ASP A 101 -18.88 -17.74 -2.02
CA ASP A 101 -18.97 -17.36 -3.43
C ASP A 101 -18.71 -15.86 -3.59
N GLU A 102 -17.98 -15.46 -4.64
CA GLU A 102 -17.68 -14.06 -4.94
C GLU A 102 -18.95 -13.20 -5.03
N ASN A 103 -20.03 -13.75 -5.61
CA ASN A 103 -21.33 -13.07 -5.67
C ASN A 103 -21.94 -12.85 -4.29
N PHE A 104 -21.71 -13.76 -3.34
CA PHE A 104 -22.16 -13.60 -1.97
C PHE A 104 -21.39 -12.48 -1.27
N ILE A 105 -20.07 -12.44 -1.45
CA ILE A 105 -19.22 -11.39 -0.89
C ILE A 105 -19.66 -10.02 -1.43
N ASP A 106 -19.78 -9.87 -2.76
CA ASP A 106 -20.25 -8.62 -3.40
C ASP A 106 -21.62 -8.17 -2.85
N ARG A 107 -22.60 -9.09 -2.75
CA ARG A 107 -23.92 -8.76 -2.19
C ARG A 107 -23.87 -8.26 -0.75
N ILE A 108 -23.02 -8.85 0.09
CA ILE A 108 -22.86 -8.39 1.49
C ILE A 108 -22.31 -6.96 1.50
N PHE A 109 -21.24 -6.68 0.75
CA PHE A 109 -20.66 -5.34 0.72
C PHE A 109 -21.68 -4.31 0.18
N ARG A 110 -22.41 -4.64 -0.89
CA ARG A 110 -23.47 -3.77 -1.43
C ARG A 110 -24.58 -3.49 -0.43
N LYS A 111 -24.98 -4.47 0.38
CA LYS A 111 -25.97 -4.28 1.47
C LYS A 111 -25.51 -3.23 2.50
N HIS A 112 -24.21 -3.01 2.62
CA HIS A 112 -23.60 -2.00 3.48
C HIS A 112 -23.20 -0.72 2.72
N ASN A 113 -23.75 -0.49 1.52
CA ASN A 113 -23.42 0.63 0.63
C ASN A 113 -21.92 0.71 0.31
N LEU A 114 -21.29 -0.45 0.07
CA LEU A 114 -19.89 -0.55 -0.34
C LEU A 114 -19.81 -1.27 -1.68
N SER A 115 -18.94 -0.79 -2.57
CA SER A 115 -18.62 -1.41 -3.83
C SER A 115 -17.32 -2.20 -3.70
N LEU A 116 -17.31 -3.42 -4.23
CA LEU A 116 -16.20 -4.37 -4.11
C LEU A 116 -15.72 -4.78 -5.51
N SER A 117 -14.41 -4.77 -5.73
CA SER A 117 -13.79 -5.31 -6.94
C SER A 117 -12.62 -6.23 -6.58
N TYR A 118 -12.56 -7.41 -7.19
CA TYR A 118 -11.48 -8.37 -6.95
C TYR A 118 -10.45 -8.38 -8.08
N ASP A 119 -9.17 -8.22 -7.74
CA ASP A 119 -8.03 -8.46 -8.62
C ASP A 119 -7.43 -9.84 -8.32
N SER A 120 -7.75 -10.82 -9.17
CA SER A 120 -7.24 -12.20 -9.05
C SER A 120 -5.74 -12.33 -9.34
N ALA A 121 -5.13 -11.35 -10.01
CA ALA A 121 -3.69 -11.34 -10.29
C ALA A 121 -2.88 -11.04 -9.04
N GLU A 122 -3.35 -10.05 -8.26
CA GLU A 122 -2.68 -9.59 -7.05
C GLU A 122 -3.25 -10.20 -5.76
N GLY A 123 -4.40 -10.87 -5.83
CA GLY A 123 -5.08 -11.40 -4.66
C GLY A 123 -5.61 -10.30 -3.74
N ILE A 124 -6.15 -9.22 -4.31
CA ILE A 124 -6.61 -8.03 -3.58
C ILE A 124 -8.07 -7.77 -3.88
N TYR A 125 -8.86 -7.51 -2.84
CA TYR A 125 -10.16 -6.87 -3.00
C TYR A 125 -10.05 -5.38 -2.71
N SER A 126 -10.51 -4.54 -3.63
CA SER A 126 -10.64 -3.10 -3.41
C SER A 126 -12.07 -2.77 -3.03
N VAL A 127 -12.23 -2.09 -1.90
CA VAL A 127 -13.52 -1.63 -1.36
C VAL A 127 -13.56 -0.12 -1.43
N VAL A 128 -14.63 0.41 -2.00
CA VAL A 128 -14.89 1.85 -2.07
C VAL A 128 -16.31 2.15 -1.62
N ASP A 129 -16.53 3.37 -1.15
CA ASP A 129 -17.86 3.94 -1.01
C ASP A 129 -18.04 5.00 -2.10
N GLU A 130 -18.99 4.79 -3.01
CA GLU A 130 -19.25 5.70 -4.14
C GLU A 130 -19.74 7.08 -3.68
N SER A 131 -20.24 7.20 -2.45
CA SER A 131 -20.63 8.48 -1.85
C SER A 131 -19.45 9.28 -1.30
N PHE A 132 -18.29 8.65 -1.11
CA PHE A 132 -17.08 9.31 -0.61
C PHE A 132 -16.28 10.01 -1.71
N GLN A 133 -15.42 10.95 -1.30
CA GLN A 133 -14.52 11.64 -2.21
C GLN A 133 -13.69 10.63 -3.02
N LYS A 134 -13.57 10.87 -4.32
CA LYS A 134 -12.77 10.04 -5.22
C LYS A 134 -11.36 9.86 -4.67
N GLY A 135 -10.95 8.60 -4.52
CA GLY A 135 -9.58 8.21 -4.14
C GLY A 135 -9.49 7.42 -2.84
N ALA A 136 -10.43 7.56 -1.90
CA ALA A 136 -10.40 6.78 -0.67
C ALA A 136 -10.81 5.32 -0.93
N GLN A 137 -9.94 4.37 -0.60
CA GLN A 137 -10.19 2.94 -0.81
C GLN A 137 -9.62 2.07 0.31
N ILE A 138 -10.25 0.94 0.56
CA ILE A 138 -9.71 -0.10 1.46
C ILE A 138 -9.25 -1.27 0.60
N GLN A 139 -8.06 -1.80 0.88
CA GLN A 139 -7.54 -2.98 0.21
C GLN A 139 -7.54 -4.16 1.17
N LEU A 140 -8.20 -5.25 0.77
CA LEU A 140 -8.15 -6.52 1.48
C LEU A 140 -7.13 -7.41 0.78
N ILE A 141 -5.96 -7.56 1.38
CA ILE A 141 -4.86 -8.33 0.84
C ILE A 141 -4.97 -9.75 1.37
N VAL A 142 -5.13 -10.69 0.45
CA VAL A 142 -5.43 -12.08 0.79
C VAL A 142 -4.14 -12.86 1.02
N PHE A 143 -4.07 -13.57 2.14
CA PHE A 143 -2.96 -14.45 2.51
C PHE A 143 -3.44 -15.88 2.76
N GLU A 144 -2.68 -16.85 2.29
CA GLU A 144 -2.93 -18.28 2.47
C GLU A 144 -1.94 -18.87 3.48
N GLU A 145 -2.43 -19.76 4.35
CA GLU A 145 -1.60 -20.51 5.27
C GLU A 145 -0.83 -21.62 4.54
N ASP A 146 0.49 -21.65 4.71
CA ASP A 146 1.34 -22.78 4.39
C ASP A 146 1.76 -23.49 5.66
N LEU A 147 1.03 -24.55 6.01
CA LEU A 147 1.26 -25.34 7.21
C LEU A 147 2.58 -26.11 7.19
N LYS A 148 3.20 -26.32 6.03
CA LYS A 148 4.50 -27.00 5.94
C LYS A 148 5.62 -26.12 6.47
N PHE A 149 5.53 -24.82 6.21
CA PHE A 149 6.55 -23.84 6.60
C PHE A 149 6.09 -22.91 7.74
N ASP A 150 4.86 -23.06 8.24
CA ASP A 150 4.23 -22.23 9.29
C ASP A 150 4.24 -20.73 8.95
N VAL A 151 3.99 -20.41 7.67
CA VAL A 151 3.94 -19.04 7.15
C VAL A 151 2.62 -18.73 6.45
N MET A 152 2.22 -17.46 6.51
CA MET A 152 1.23 -16.87 5.63
C MET A 152 1.93 -16.42 4.35
N ARG A 153 1.37 -16.73 3.18
CA ARG A 153 1.86 -16.29 1.87
C ARG A 153 0.82 -15.45 1.16
N ARG A 154 1.24 -14.39 0.47
CA ARG A 154 0.33 -13.58 -0.34
C ARG A 154 -0.17 -14.38 -1.55
N VAL A 155 -1.47 -14.33 -1.83
CA VAL A 155 -2.05 -15.03 -2.99
C VAL A 155 -2.09 -14.14 -4.25
N GLY A 156 -2.64 -14.69 -5.33
CA GLY A 156 -2.70 -14.07 -6.66
C GLY A 156 -2.02 -14.95 -7.70
N TRP A 157 -2.60 -15.06 -8.91
CA TRP A 157 -2.08 -16.02 -9.90
C TRP A 157 -0.64 -15.69 -10.33
N LYS A 158 -0.21 -14.42 -10.32
CA LYS A 158 1.18 -14.03 -10.62
C LYS A 158 2.17 -14.67 -9.64
N ARG A 159 1.77 -14.77 -8.37
CA ARG A 159 2.57 -15.34 -7.28
C ARG A 159 2.51 -16.87 -7.26
N ARG A 160 1.39 -17.46 -7.66
CA ARG A 160 1.24 -18.93 -7.79
C ARG A 160 2.14 -19.55 -8.86
N MET A 161 2.58 -18.75 -9.83
CA MET A 161 3.56 -19.18 -10.85
C MET A 161 5.00 -19.21 -10.32
N LEU A 162 5.25 -18.66 -9.13
CA LEU A 162 6.57 -18.63 -8.51
C LEU A 162 6.76 -19.85 -7.60
N PRO A 163 8.00 -20.27 -7.36
CA PRO A 163 8.28 -21.32 -6.39
C PRO A 163 7.65 -20.98 -5.02
N PRO A 164 7.08 -21.97 -4.31
CA PRO A 164 6.38 -21.71 -3.04
C PRO A 164 7.31 -21.34 -1.89
N ASN A 165 8.63 -21.33 -2.12
CA ASN A 165 9.61 -20.96 -1.10
C ASN A 165 9.63 -19.44 -0.90
N CYS A 166 9.34 -19.01 0.32
CA CYS A 166 9.33 -17.60 0.71
C CYS A 166 10.73 -16.96 0.71
N GLU A 167 11.80 -17.74 0.83
CA GLU A 167 13.18 -17.23 0.76
C GLU A 167 13.57 -16.80 -0.66
N ASP A 168 13.08 -17.53 -1.67
CA ASP A 168 13.46 -17.32 -3.07
C ASP A 168 12.64 -16.22 -3.76
N SER A 169 11.46 -15.90 -3.21
CA SER A 169 10.52 -14.96 -3.84
C SER A 169 10.02 -13.91 -2.86
N LYS A 170 10.70 -12.76 -2.84
CA LYS A 170 10.28 -11.57 -2.06
C LYS A 170 8.84 -11.15 -2.36
N SER A 171 8.33 -11.42 -3.57
CA SER A 171 6.96 -11.07 -3.98
C SER A 171 5.86 -11.87 -3.26
N LEU A 172 6.20 -13.00 -2.62
CA LEU A 172 5.25 -13.76 -1.80
C LEU A 172 4.95 -13.08 -0.47
N GLU A 173 5.81 -12.14 -0.04
CA GLU A 173 5.62 -11.27 1.13
C GLU A 173 5.20 -12.06 2.38
N CYS A 174 5.90 -13.17 2.63
CA CYS A 174 5.50 -14.12 3.65
C CYS A 174 5.79 -13.62 5.07
N PHE A 175 4.97 -14.04 6.04
CA PHE A 175 5.20 -13.79 7.46
C PHE A 175 4.68 -14.96 8.33
N PRO A 176 5.15 -15.14 9.58
CA PRO A 176 4.75 -16.24 10.45
C PRO A 176 3.24 -16.27 10.76
N VAL A 177 2.61 -17.45 10.69
CA VAL A 177 1.16 -17.65 10.96
C VAL A 177 0.75 -17.15 12.35
N ARG A 178 1.64 -17.30 13.34
CA ARG A 178 1.43 -16.84 14.72
C ARG A 178 1.02 -15.36 14.84
N LEU A 179 1.44 -14.51 13.90
CA LEU A 179 1.16 -13.06 13.93
C LEU A 179 -0.32 -12.74 13.65
N MET A 180 -1.01 -13.64 12.93
CA MET A 180 -2.43 -13.52 12.59
C MET A 180 -3.34 -14.48 13.39
N ARG A 181 -2.80 -15.17 14.40
CA ARG A 181 -3.58 -16.13 15.20
C ARG A 181 -4.64 -15.42 16.04
N LYS A 182 -5.89 -15.89 15.97
CA LYS A 182 -6.99 -15.41 16.82
C LYS A 182 -6.76 -15.77 18.31
N PRO A 183 -7.27 -14.96 19.25
CA PRO A 183 -7.89 -13.65 19.03
C PRO A 183 -6.83 -12.62 18.66
N LEU A 184 -7.18 -11.71 17.74
CA LEU A 184 -6.30 -10.60 17.37
C LEU A 184 -6.47 -9.46 18.39
N PRO A 185 -5.39 -8.78 18.80
CA PRO A 185 -5.50 -7.60 19.64
C PRO A 185 -6.21 -6.46 18.90
N MET A 186 -7.00 -5.69 19.64
CA MET A 186 -7.63 -4.47 19.16
C MET A 186 -6.79 -3.27 19.58
N LYS A 187 -6.49 -2.37 18.65
CA LYS A 187 -5.77 -1.12 18.96
C LYS A 187 -6.45 0.10 18.34
N PRO A 188 -6.25 1.29 18.91
CA PRO A 188 -6.80 2.53 18.37
C PRO A 188 -6.27 2.83 16.97
N PHE A 189 -7.19 3.16 16.07
CA PHE A 189 -6.94 3.68 14.73
C PHE A 189 -7.96 4.78 14.43
N GLY A 190 -7.56 6.03 14.70
CA GLY A 190 -8.47 7.16 14.76
C GLY A 190 -9.33 7.12 16.03
N TRP A 191 -10.65 7.24 15.87
CA TRP A 191 -11.62 7.21 16.98
C TRP A 191 -12.25 5.83 17.21
N LYS A 192 -11.77 4.78 16.55
CA LYS A 192 -12.24 3.40 16.69
C LYS A 192 -11.07 2.46 16.91
N ASP A 193 -11.36 1.32 17.51
CA ASP A 193 -10.40 0.23 17.59
C ASP A 193 -10.54 -0.69 16.39
N LEU A 194 -9.42 -1.12 15.84
CA LEU A 194 -9.34 -2.08 14.75
C LEU A 194 -8.42 -3.25 15.14
N PRO A 195 -8.65 -4.45 14.57
CA PRO A 195 -7.78 -5.59 14.81
C PRO A 195 -6.41 -5.34 14.20
N VAL A 196 -5.37 -5.66 14.96
CA VAL A 196 -3.97 -5.60 14.54
C VAL A 196 -3.30 -6.95 14.78
N PRO A 197 -2.19 -7.27 14.10
CA PRO A 197 -1.43 -8.47 14.40
C PRO A 197 -0.73 -8.37 15.77
N TRP A 198 -0.50 -9.52 16.41
CA TRP A 198 0.07 -9.64 17.77
C TRP A 198 1.36 -8.84 17.96
N GLU A 199 2.31 -9.00 17.05
CA GLU A 199 3.57 -8.25 17.04
C GLU A 199 3.56 -7.31 15.85
N SER A 200 2.85 -6.19 15.99
CA SER A 200 2.62 -5.23 14.91
C SER A 200 3.91 -4.70 14.26
N LEU A 201 4.98 -4.50 15.04
CA LEU A 201 6.29 -4.13 14.48
C LEU A 201 6.99 -5.30 13.79
N GLU A 202 6.78 -6.52 14.26
CA GLU A 202 7.43 -7.71 13.70
C GLU A 202 6.88 -8.01 12.30
N ILE A 203 5.55 -8.00 12.11
CA ILE A 203 4.96 -8.19 10.78
C ILE A 203 5.44 -7.13 9.77
N LEU A 204 5.66 -5.88 10.23
CA LEU A 204 6.14 -4.79 9.38
C LEU A 204 7.57 -5.03 8.87
N LYS A 205 8.40 -5.80 9.58
CA LYS A 205 9.72 -6.21 9.08
C LYS A 205 9.60 -7.15 7.88
N TYR A 206 8.56 -7.98 7.83
CA TYR A 206 8.29 -8.85 6.69
C TYR A 206 7.71 -8.08 5.50
N HIS A 207 6.82 -7.10 5.75
CA HIS A 207 6.26 -6.26 4.70
C HIS A 207 7.26 -5.23 4.14
N TYR A 208 8.19 -4.74 4.97
CA TYR A 208 9.16 -3.69 4.62
C TYR A 208 10.58 -4.08 5.03
N PRO A 209 11.15 -5.18 4.47
CA PRO A 209 12.42 -5.73 4.94
C PRO A 209 13.60 -4.76 4.86
N GLU A 210 13.57 -3.82 3.90
CA GLU A 210 14.66 -2.87 3.63
C GLU A 210 14.44 -1.49 4.26
N THR A 211 13.27 -1.22 4.85
CA THR A 211 12.90 0.14 5.30
C THR A 211 12.17 0.18 6.63
N TRP A 212 11.96 -0.96 7.30
CA TRP A 212 11.16 -1.01 8.53
C TRP A 212 11.73 -0.17 9.67
N TRP A 213 13.05 0.10 9.67
CA TRP A 213 13.73 0.88 10.72
C TRP A 213 13.71 2.39 10.49
N MET A 214 13.16 2.87 9.36
CA MET A 214 13.17 4.28 9.01
C MET A 214 11.79 4.80 8.59
N GLU A 215 11.63 6.11 8.68
CA GLU A 215 10.49 6.80 8.10
C GLU A 215 10.75 7.07 6.63
N VAL A 216 9.94 6.47 5.76
CA VAL A 216 9.97 6.69 4.31
C VAL A 216 8.75 7.53 3.97
N LEU A 217 9.00 8.76 3.50
CA LEU A 217 7.96 9.63 2.95
C LEU A 217 7.72 9.27 1.48
N PRO A 218 6.53 9.53 0.92
CA PRO A 218 6.29 9.32 -0.50
C PRO A 218 7.23 10.20 -1.33
N LEU A 219 7.54 9.75 -2.56
CA LEU A 219 8.38 10.54 -3.46
C LEU A 219 7.70 11.88 -3.80
N ASN A 220 8.50 12.95 -3.83
CA ASN A 220 8.05 14.33 -4.03
C ASN A 220 7.25 14.90 -2.84
N CYS A 221 7.51 14.30 -1.67
CA CYS A 221 7.28 14.76 -0.32
C CYS A 221 8.65 14.76 0.39
#